data_AF-A0A923VH59-F1
#
_entry.id   AF-A0A923VH59-F1
#
_cell.length_a   1.000
_cell.length_b   1.000
_cell.length_c   1.000
_cell.angle_alpha   90.00
_cell.angle_beta   90.00
_cell.angle_gamma   90.00
#
_symmetry.space_group_name_H-M   'P 1'
#
loop_
_entity.id
_entity.type
_entity.pdbx_description
1 polymer ?
#
loop_
_entity_poly.entity_id
_entity_poly.type
_entity_poly.pdbx_seq_one_letter_code
_entity_poly.pdbx_strand_id
1 'polypeptide(L)'
;MKTIVFAAIFVVGEFAVNKTLFRYLKKYFKVVTSEENSKPFAGFNISLFKGMLERFVIFFALVLNLSQILIVFGAIKIGTRLNERVKVQNDYFIIGNFLSIFLSISYYECYQKII
;
A
#
# COMPACT_ATOMS: atom_id res chain seq x y z
N MET A 1 5.09 -23.72 10.94
CA MET A 1 4.28 -22.87 11.86
C MET A 1 4.63 -21.39 11.75
N LYS A 2 5.91 -20.99 11.86
CA LYS A 2 6.35 -19.58 11.79
C LYS A 2 5.83 -18.79 10.56
N THR A 3 5.82 -19.41 9.38
CA THR A 3 5.28 -18.84 8.14
C THR A 3 3.76 -18.58 8.19
N ILE A 4 2.99 -19.48 8.80
CA ILE A 4 1.53 -19.32 8.98
C ILE A 4 1.26 -18.18 9.96
N VAL A 5 2.04 -18.07 11.04
CA VAL A 5 1.95 -16.97 12.01
C VAL A 5 2.22 -15.64 11.33
N PHE A 6 3.29 -15.56 10.52
CA PHE A 6 3.59 -14.34 9.77
C PHE A 6 2.48 -13.98 8.77
N ALA A 7 1.95 -14.96 8.03
CA ALA A 7 0.83 -14.73 7.11
C ALA A 7 -0.40 -14.15 7.82
N ALA A 8 -0.71 -14.65 9.02
CA ALA A 8 -1.78 -14.09 9.85
C ALA A 8 -1.48 -12.65 10.28
N ILE A 9 -0.25 -12.36 10.73
CA ILE A 9 0.17 -10.99 11.08
C ILE A 9 0.06 -10.04 9.89
N PHE A 10 0.50 -10.47 8.71
CA PHE A 10 0.43 -9.68 7.48
C PHE A 10 -1.02 -9.36 7.14
N VAL A 11 -1.90 -10.37 7.05
CA VAL A 11 -3.30 -10.18 6.68
C VAL A 11 -4.03 -9.30 7.71
N VAL A 12 -3.91 -9.61 9.01
CA VAL A 12 -4.56 -8.82 10.07
C VAL A 12 -4.03 -7.39 10.09
N GLY A 13 -2.73 -7.21 9.93
CA GLY A 13 -2.09 -5.90 9.84
C GLY A 13 -2.60 -5.08 8.66
N GLU A 14 -2.70 -5.67 7.48
CA GLU A 14 -3.20 -5.03 6.27
C GLU A 14 -4.65 -4.52 6.47
N PHE A 15 -5.53 -5.36 7.04
CA PHE A 15 -6.89 -4.93 7.36
C PHE A 15 -6.93 -3.81 8.40
N ALA A 16 -6.13 -3.91 9.47
CA ALA A 16 -6.07 -2.91 10.54
C ALA A 16 -5.57 -1.54 10.03
N VAL A 17 -4.50 -1.54 9.24
CA VAL A 17 -3.88 -0.35 8.67
C VAL A 17 -4.79 0.32 7.64
N ASN A 18 -5.43 -0.45 6.76
CA ASN A 18 -6.39 0.11 5.81
C ASN A 18 -7.60 0.75 6.52
N LYS A 19 -8.11 0.13 7.59
CA LYS A 19 -9.26 0.64 8.35
C LYS A 19 -8.94 1.89 9.17
N THR A 20 -7.71 2.02 9.66
CA THR A 20 -7.29 3.12 10.54
C THR A 20 -6.52 4.19 9.77
N LEU A 21 -5.30 3.87 9.34
CA LEU A 21 -4.31 4.79 8.82
C LEU A 21 -4.71 5.40 7.47
N PHE A 22 -5.03 4.55 6.47
CA PHE A 22 -5.44 5.05 5.16
C PHE A 22 -6.81 5.75 5.18
N ARG A 23 -7.72 5.30 6.05
CA ARG A 23 -8.99 5.99 6.29
C ARG A 23 -8.77 7.37 6.90
N TYR A 24 -7.88 7.50 7.88
CA TYR A 24 -7.51 8.79 8.48
C TYR A 24 -6.87 9.71 7.45
N LEU A 25 -5.94 9.19 6.65
CA LEU A 25 -5.27 9.94 5.60
C LEU A 25 -6.27 10.48 4.56
N LYS A 26 -7.20 9.64 4.10
CA LYS A 26 -8.28 10.05 3.17
C LYS A 26 -9.13 11.18 3.77
N LYS A 27 -9.48 11.07 5.06
CA LYS A 27 -10.27 12.09 5.77
C LYS A 27 -9.50 13.41 5.93
N TYR A 28 -8.20 13.34 6.26
CA TYR A 28 -7.37 14.52 6.50
C TYR A 28 -7.20 15.38 5.24
N PHE A 29 -6.86 14.75 4.10
CA PHE A 29 -6.68 15.46 2.84
C PHE A 29 -7.99 15.81 2.13
N LYS A 30 -9.15 15.45 2.69
CA LYS A 30 -10.48 15.59 2.07
C LYS A 30 -10.50 15.14 0.60
N VAL A 31 -9.72 14.10 0.28
CA VAL A 31 -9.59 13.64 -1.10
C VAL A 31 -10.89 12.95 -1.48
N VAL A 32 -11.70 13.67 -2.25
CA VAL A 32 -12.76 13.10 -3.07
C VAL A 32 -12.05 12.52 -4.29
N THR A 33 -11.65 11.25 -4.18
CA THR A 33 -11.03 10.55 -5.31
C THR A 33 -12.10 10.31 -6.37
N SER A 34 -11.91 10.86 -7.57
CA SER A 34 -12.78 10.57 -8.73
C SER A 34 -12.81 9.07 -9.09
N GLU A 35 -11.83 8.28 -8.61
CA GLU A 35 -11.78 6.82 -8.74
C GLU A 35 -12.90 6.07 -7.98
N GLU A 36 -13.63 6.74 -7.08
CA GLU A 36 -14.74 6.14 -6.33
C GLU A 36 -15.99 5.87 -7.21
N ASN A 37 -15.99 6.33 -8.47
CA ASN A 37 -16.98 5.94 -9.48
C ASN A 37 -16.72 4.58 -10.14
N SER A 38 -15.65 3.87 -9.76
CA SER A 38 -15.51 2.45 -10.10
C SER A 38 -16.54 1.64 -9.32
N LYS A 39 -17.61 1.21 -10.01
CA LYS A 39 -18.65 0.34 -9.45
C LYS A 39 -17.97 -0.83 -8.71
N PRO A 40 -18.43 -1.21 -7.51
CA PRO A 40 -17.90 -2.36 -6.81
C PRO A 40 -18.10 -3.60 -7.69
N PHE A 41 -17.02 -4.12 -8.27
CA PHE A 41 -17.07 -5.39 -8.97
C PHE A 41 -17.21 -6.47 -7.88
N ALA A 42 -18.39 -7.08 -7.79
CA ALA A 42 -18.72 -8.11 -6.79
C ALA A 42 -18.57 -7.69 -5.30
N GLY A 43 -18.84 -6.43 -4.96
CA GLY A 43 -18.79 -5.95 -3.56
C GLY A 43 -17.39 -5.73 -2.98
N PHE A 44 -16.33 -5.99 -3.75
CA PHE A 44 -14.96 -5.74 -3.34
C PHE A 44 -14.52 -4.31 -3.65
N ASN A 45 -13.89 -3.66 -2.66
CA ASN A 45 -13.30 -2.35 -2.83
C ASN A 45 -11.95 -2.48 -3.55
N ILE A 46 -11.96 -2.32 -4.88
CA ILE A 46 -10.79 -2.45 -5.78
C ILE A 46 -9.63 -1.54 -5.32
N SER A 47 -9.94 -0.37 -4.76
CA SER A 47 -8.93 0.56 -4.25
C SER A 47 -8.14 -0.02 -3.08
N LEU A 48 -8.81 -0.71 -2.15
CA LEU A 48 -8.15 -1.40 -1.03
C LEU A 48 -7.28 -2.55 -1.52
N PHE A 49 -7.81 -3.36 -2.44
CA PHE A 49 -7.09 -4.49 -3.01
C PHE A 49 -5.81 -4.04 -3.72
N LYS A 50 -5.88 -2.95 -4.50
CA LYS A 50 -4.70 -2.36 -5.15
C LYS A 50 -3.61 -1.99 -4.14
N GLY A 51 -3.97 -1.32 -3.05
CA GLY A 51 -3.01 -0.94 -2.00
C GLY A 51 -2.38 -2.15 -1.30
N MET A 52 -3.18 -3.18 -1.00
CA MET A 52 -2.68 -4.43 -0.41
C MET A 52 -1.74 -5.17 -1.37
N LEU A 53 -2.09 -5.25 -2.65
CA LEU A 53 -1.29 -5.91 -3.67
C LEU A 53 0.07 -5.23 -3.86
N GLU A 54 0.08 -3.89 -3.93
CA GLU A 54 1.31 -3.11 -4.00
C GLU A 54 2.24 -3.41 -2.82
N ARG A 55 1.72 -3.38 -1.59
CA ARG A 55 2.51 -3.65 -0.39
C ARG A 55 3.01 -5.09 -0.33
N PHE A 56 2.18 -6.04 -0.74
CA PHE A 56 2.55 -7.45 -0.85
C PHE A 56 3.69 -7.67 -1.84
N VAL A 57 3.63 -7.06 -3.03
CA VAL A 57 4.69 -7.17 -4.05
C VAL A 57 6.02 -6.60 -3.54
N ILE A 58 6.01 -5.43 -2.89
CA ILE A 58 7.23 -4.86 -2.29
C ILE A 58 7.78 -5.81 -1.23
N PHE A 59 6.95 -6.25 -0.28
CA PHE A 59 7.35 -7.17 0.77
C PHE A 59 7.95 -8.47 0.19
N PHE A 60 7.27 -9.10 -0.75
CA PHE A 60 7.69 -10.36 -1.35
C PHE A 60 9.03 -10.22 -2.08
N ALA A 61 9.22 -9.14 -2.83
CA ALA A 61 10.48 -8.87 -3.50
C ALA A 61 11.63 -8.62 -2.50
N LEU A 62 11.37 -7.94 -1.37
CA LEU A 62 12.36 -7.77 -0.31
C LEU A 62 12.75 -9.12 0.33
N VAL A 63 11.81 -10.04 0.54
CA VAL A 63 12.10 -11.41 0.99
C VAL A 63 13.02 -12.15 0.01
N LEU A 64 12.89 -11.88 -1.30
CA LEU A 64 13.78 -12.42 -2.34
C LEU A 64 15.10 -11.63 -2.48
N ASN A 65 15.38 -10.66 -1.61
CA ASN A 65 16.54 -9.77 -1.68
C ASN A 65 16.61 -8.90 -2.95
N LEU A 66 15.45 -8.60 -3.55
CA LEU A 66 15.32 -7.76 -4.74
C LEU A 66 15.01 -6.30 -4.34
N SER A 67 15.99 -5.59 -3.80
CA SER A 67 15.84 -4.20 -3.34
C SER A 67 15.48 -3.21 -4.46
N GLN A 68 15.75 -3.57 -5.72
CA GLN A 68 15.38 -2.80 -6.92
C GLN A 68 13.86 -2.59 -7.03
N ILE A 69 13.04 -3.39 -6.33
CA ILE A 69 11.59 -3.20 -6.31
C ILE A 69 11.18 -1.81 -5.83
N LEU A 70 11.95 -1.20 -4.93
CA LEU A 70 11.68 0.16 -4.43
C LEU A 70 11.82 1.20 -5.55
N ILE A 71 12.79 1.01 -6.44
CA ILE A 71 13.02 1.87 -7.61
C ILE A 71 11.86 1.69 -8.61
N VAL A 72 11.50 0.43 -8.91
CA VAL A 72 10.41 0.10 -9.83
C VAL A 72 9.08 0.66 -9.31
N PHE A 73 8.79 0.50 -8.02
CA PHE A 73 7.58 1.03 -7.40
C PHE A 73 7.52 2.56 -7.48
N GLY A 74 8.64 3.24 -7.16
CA GLY A 74 8.74 4.69 -7.31
C GLY A 74 8.46 5.15 -8.74
N ALA A 75 9.07 4.49 -9.74
CA ALA A 75 8.87 4.81 -11.15
C ALA A 75 7.42 4.63 -11.60
N ILE A 76 6.76 3.52 -11.23
CA ILE A 76 5.35 3.27 -11.56
C ILE A 76 4.45 4.35 -10.96
N LYS A 77 4.68 4.71 -9.69
CA LYS A 77 3.87 5.73 -9.00
C LYS A 77 4.04 7.14 -9.58
N ILE A 78 5.23 7.48 -10.06
CA ILE A 78 5.47 8.74 -10.77
C ILE A 78 4.80 8.70 -12.14
N GLY A 79 5.05 7.65 -12.93
CA GLY A 79 4.54 7.52 -14.29
C GLY A 79 3.02 7.53 -14.39
N THR A 80 2.33 6.96 -13.40
CA THR A 80 0.86 6.94 -13.35
C THR A 80 0.22 8.28 -12.97
N ARG A 81 1.00 9.26 -12.51
CA ARG A 81 0.49 10.54 -11.99
C ARG A 81 0.98 11.78 -12.72
N LEU A 82 1.70 11.62 -13.83
CA LEU A 82 2.22 12.74 -14.65
C LEU A 82 1.14 13.74 -15.10
N ASN A 83 -0.15 13.34 -15.13
CA ASN A 83 -1.26 14.18 -15.57
C ASN A 83 -2.15 14.74 -14.43
N GLU A 84 -1.89 14.41 -13.16
CA GLU A 84 -2.70 14.90 -12.03
C GLU A 84 -2.23 16.30 -11.58
N ARG A 85 -3.07 17.32 -11.81
CA ARG A 85 -2.70 18.74 -11.55
C ARG A 85 -3.11 19.26 -10.16
N VAL A 86 -3.81 18.47 -9.34
CA VAL A 86 -4.33 18.92 -8.05
C VAL A 86 -3.29 18.69 -6.96
N LYS A 87 -2.68 19.78 -6.47
CA LYS A 87 -1.63 19.75 -5.44
C LYS A 87 -1.99 18.91 -4.20
N VAL A 88 -3.20 19.08 -3.68
CA VAL A 88 -3.68 18.32 -2.50
C VAL A 88 -3.75 16.81 -2.75
N GLN A 89 -4.16 16.39 -3.94
CA GLN A 89 -4.18 14.98 -4.32
C GLN A 89 -2.76 14.44 -4.43
N ASN A 90 -1.85 15.19 -5.07
CA ASN A 90 -0.44 14.82 -5.19
C ASN A 90 0.22 14.64 -3.81
N ASP A 91 -0.01 15.55 -2.85
CA ASP A 91 0.54 15.46 -1.50
C ASP A 91 0.02 14.23 -0.74
N TYR A 92 -1.30 13.98 -0.80
CA TYR A 92 -1.93 12.76 -0.26
C TYR A 92 -1.25 11.49 -0.82
N PHE A 93 -1.01 11.52 -2.11
CA PHE A 93 -0.49 10.40 -2.88
C PHE A 93 1.00 10.14 -2.65
N ILE A 94 1.80 11.16 -2.44
CA ILE A 94 3.20 11.04 -2.01
C ILE A 94 3.25 10.42 -0.62
N ILE A 95 2.49 10.95 0.33
CA ILE A 95 2.46 10.44 1.72
C ILE A 95 1.98 9.00 1.75
N GLY A 96 0.91 8.66 1.03
CA GLY A 96 0.40 7.28 0.96
C GLY A 96 1.40 6.29 0.36
N ASN A 97 2.23 6.71 -0.60
CA ASN A 97 3.28 5.88 -1.18
C ASN A 97 4.43 5.64 -0.18
N PHE A 98 4.92 6.69 0.49
CA PHE A 98 5.95 6.55 1.52
C PHE A 98 5.48 5.65 2.65
N LEU A 99 4.21 5.80 3.06
CA LEU A 99 3.61 4.96 4.08
C LEU A 99 3.52 3.50 3.65
N SER A 100 3.18 3.25 2.38
CA SER A 100 3.14 1.89 1.83
C SER A 100 4.54 1.24 1.83
N ILE A 101 5.57 1.98 1.42
CA ILE A 101 6.97 1.50 1.49
C ILE A 101 7.36 1.20 2.93
N PHE A 102 7.08 2.11 3.87
CA PHE A 102 7.38 1.94 5.29
C PHE A 102 6.72 0.70 5.88
N LEU A 103 5.44 0.45 5.56
CA LEU A 103 4.71 -0.73 6.00
C LEU A 103 5.32 -2.02 5.43
N SER A 104 5.62 -2.05 4.12
CA SER A 104 6.25 -3.22 3.49
C SER A 104 7.62 -3.55 4.09
N ILE A 105 8.44 -2.54 4.39
CA ILE A 105 9.72 -2.72 5.09
C ILE A 105 9.46 -3.24 6.52
N SER A 106 8.49 -2.69 7.23
CA SER A 106 8.13 -3.15 8.58
C SER A 106 7.69 -4.62 8.58
N TYR A 107 6.92 -5.05 7.58
CA TYR A 107 6.56 -6.45 7.39
C TYR A 107 7.78 -7.33 7.09
N TYR A 108 8.70 -6.86 6.26
CA TYR A 108 9.96 -7.57 5.99
C TYR A 108 10.80 -7.73 7.26
N GLU A 109 10.98 -6.68 8.04
CA GLU A 109 11.70 -6.75 9.33
C GLU A 109 11.01 -7.69 10.33
N CYS A 110 9.68 -7.68 10.37
CA CYS A 110 8.91 -8.61 11.19
C CYS A 110 9.10 -10.06 10.73
N TYR A 111 9.12 -10.31 9.41
CA TYR A 111 9.39 -11.61 8.82
C TYR A 111 10.76 -12.14 9.23
N GLN A 112 11.81 -11.33 9.07
CA GLN A 112 13.19 -11.69 9.42
C GLN A 112 13.37 -12.03 10.91
N LYS A 113 12.58 -11.43 11.80
CA LYS A 113 12.63 -11.73 13.24
C LYS A 113 11.89 -13.01 13.63
N ILE A 114 10.87 -13.42 12.86
CA ILE A 114 10.02 -14.57 13.17
C ILE A 114 10.60 -15.86 12.57
N ILE A 115 11.04 -15.79 11.32
CA ILE A 115 11.51 -16.94 10.55
C ILE A 115 13.00 -17.14 10.78
#